data_AF-A0A2K4G293-F1
#
_entry.id   AF-A0A2K4G293-F1
#
_cell.length_a   1.000
_cell.length_b   1.000
_cell.length_c   1.000
_cell.angle_alpha   90.00
_cell.angle_beta   90.00
_cell.angle_gamma   90.00
#
_symmetry.space_group_name_H-M   'P 1'
#
loop_
_entity.id
_entity.type
_entity.pdbx_description
1 polymer ?
#
loop_
_entity_poly.entity_id
_entity_poly.type
_entity_poly.pdbx_seq_one_letter_code
_entity_poly.pdbx_strand_id
1 'polypeptide(L)'
;MPPTACPSHLSRTPHRRTLVDSSGNSPATVQVGIKLRGADKVARIPVKIIPTDELPRKPDWIRVRIPASPEVDRIKALLRKHKLHSVCEEASCPNLGECFSGGTATFMIMGD
;
A
#
# COMPACT_ATOMS: atom_id res chain seq x y z
N MET A 1 -31.38 10.74 -49.38
CA MET A 1 -30.23 10.33 -48.53
C MET A 1 -30.74 9.38 -47.45
N PRO A 2 -30.67 8.05 -47.67
CA PRO A 2 -30.98 7.07 -46.64
C PRO A 2 -29.77 6.89 -45.68
N PRO A 3 -29.98 6.66 -44.38
CA PRO A 3 -28.90 6.29 -43.47
C PRO A 3 -28.47 4.84 -43.71
N THR A 4 -27.18 4.65 -43.94
CA THR A 4 -26.54 3.35 -44.12
C THR A 4 -26.56 2.57 -42.80
N ALA A 5 -27.22 1.41 -42.80
CA ALA A 5 -27.22 0.48 -41.67
C ALA A 5 -25.83 -0.17 -41.49
N CYS A 6 -25.34 -0.23 -40.24
CA CYS A 6 -24.19 -1.07 -39.88
C CYS A 6 -24.59 -2.55 -39.90
N PRO A 7 -23.85 -3.44 -40.58
CA PRO A 7 -24.13 -4.86 -40.57
C PRO A 7 -23.69 -5.52 -39.26
N SER A 8 -24.59 -6.36 -38.76
CA SER A 8 -24.42 -7.31 -37.68
C SER A 8 -23.43 -8.44 -38.03
N HIS A 9 -22.93 -9.06 -36.96
CA HIS A 9 -22.18 -10.32 -36.90
C HIS A 9 -20.67 -10.29 -37.07
N LEU A 10 -19.97 -10.32 -35.93
CA LEU A 10 -18.82 -11.19 -35.77
C LEU A 10 -18.97 -12.01 -34.48
N SER A 11 -19.39 -13.26 -34.69
CA SER A 11 -19.00 -14.48 -33.95
C SER A 11 -18.55 -14.35 -32.49
N ARG A 12 -19.44 -14.69 -31.57
CA ARG A 12 -19.11 -15.10 -30.20
C ARG A 12 -18.28 -16.39 -30.24
N THR A 13 -16.96 -16.27 -30.14
CA THR A 13 -16.10 -17.39 -29.73
C THR A 13 -16.37 -17.69 -28.26
N PRO A 14 -16.62 -18.95 -27.87
CA PRO A 14 -16.75 -19.29 -26.46
C PRO A 14 -15.34 -19.21 -25.88
N HIS A 15 -15.01 -18.11 -25.20
CA HIS A 15 -13.90 -18.15 -24.26
C HIS A 15 -14.26 -19.22 -23.23
N ARG A 16 -13.68 -20.40 -23.41
CA ARG A 16 -13.68 -21.51 -22.45
C ARG A 16 -13.16 -20.92 -21.15
N ARG A 17 -14.09 -20.56 -20.26
CA ARG A 17 -13.79 -20.24 -18.87
C ARG A 17 -13.15 -21.49 -18.30
N THR A 18 -11.82 -21.53 -18.27
CA THR A 18 -11.12 -22.40 -17.32
C THR A 18 -11.55 -21.90 -15.96
N LEU A 19 -12.55 -22.59 -15.39
CA LEU A 19 -12.88 -22.51 -13.98
C LEU A 19 -11.57 -22.78 -13.24
N VAL A 20 -10.95 -21.73 -12.70
CA VAL A 20 -9.99 -21.89 -11.62
C VAL A 20 -10.75 -22.59 -10.51
N ASP A 21 -10.38 -23.84 -10.29
CA ASP A 21 -10.91 -24.69 -9.24
C ASP A 21 -10.79 -23.92 -7.93
N SER A 22 -11.95 -23.55 -7.39
CA SER A 22 -12.05 -22.85 -6.11
C SER A 22 -12.00 -23.92 -5.03
N SER A 23 -10.81 -24.52 -4.86
CA SER A 23 -10.56 -25.42 -3.75
C SER A 23 -10.63 -24.59 -2.47
N GLY A 24 -11.76 -24.71 -1.77
CA GLY A 24 -12.11 -23.93 -0.60
C GLY A 24 -11.15 -24.16 0.55
N ASN A 25 -10.37 -23.12 0.88
CA ASN A 25 -9.82 -22.98 2.22
C ASN A 25 -10.48 -21.75 2.85
N SER A 26 -11.45 -21.99 3.72
CA SER A 26 -12.07 -20.93 4.50
C SER A 26 -11.02 -20.32 5.44
N PRO A 27 -10.90 -18.99 5.54
CA PRO A 27 -9.89 -18.37 6.38
C PRO A 27 -10.05 -18.79 7.84
N ALA A 28 -8.95 -19.21 8.47
CA ALA A 28 -8.90 -19.69 9.85
C ALA A 28 -9.59 -18.72 10.83
N THR A 29 -10.26 -19.26 11.85
CA THR A 29 -10.96 -18.48 12.89
C THR A 29 -10.00 -17.55 13.62
N VAL A 30 -10.30 -16.26 13.66
CA VAL A 30 -9.52 -15.25 14.40
C VAL A 30 -9.63 -15.55 15.90
N GLN A 31 -8.48 -15.75 16.55
CA GLN A 31 -8.38 -15.98 17.99
C GLN A 31 -7.78 -14.73 18.66
N VAL A 32 -8.36 -14.33 19.79
CA VAL A 32 -7.88 -13.17 20.57
C VAL A 32 -6.47 -13.44 21.09
N GLY A 33 -5.58 -12.46 20.93
CA GLY A 33 -4.17 -12.56 21.35
C GLY A 33 -3.20 -13.12 20.29
N ILE A 34 -3.71 -13.70 19.19
CA ILE A 34 -2.88 -14.20 18.09
C ILE A 34 -2.77 -13.16 16.98
N LYS A 35 -1.55 -12.64 16.76
CA LYS A 35 -1.28 -11.60 15.75
C LYS A 35 -1.17 -12.20 14.35
N LEU A 36 -2.20 -12.00 13.52
CA LEU A 36 -2.16 -12.31 12.10
C LEU A 36 -1.30 -11.29 11.34
N ARG A 37 -0.45 -11.76 10.41
CA ARG A 37 0.42 -10.91 9.59
C ARG A 37 0.22 -11.23 8.11
N GLY A 38 0.43 -10.24 7.24
CA GLY A 38 0.42 -10.44 5.79
C GLY A 38 -0.85 -11.13 5.26
N ALA A 39 -0.66 -12.26 4.57
CA ALA A 39 -1.70 -13.06 3.94
C ALA A 39 -2.82 -13.46 4.92
N ASP A 40 -2.47 -13.89 6.13
CA ASP A 40 -3.44 -14.35 7.13
C ASP A 40 -4.39 -13.24 7.57
N LYS A 41 -3.90 -11.99 7.58
CA LYS A 41 -4.70 -10.81 7.92
C LYS A 41 -5.65 -10.43 6.77
N VAL A 42 -5.23 -10.60 5.52
CA VAL A 42 -6.01 -10.17 4.34
C VAL A 42 -6.90 -11.26 3.76
N ALA A 43 -6.76 -12.53 4.19
CA ALA A 43 -7.48 -13.68 3.64
C ALA A 43 -9.02 -13.57 3.70
N ARG A 44 -9.56 -12.73 4.58
CA ARG A 44 -11.02 -12.52 4.76
C ARG A 44 -11.59 -11.39 3.92
N ILE A 45 -10.75 -10.58 3.28
CA ILE A 45 -11.20 -9.41 2.52
C ILE A 45 -11.96 -9.89 1.28
N PRO A 46 -13.19 -9.39 1.02
CA PRO A 46 -13.99 -9.82 -0.13
C PRO A 46 -13.32 -9.57 -1.49
N VAL A 47 -12.44 -8.55 -1.53
CA VAL A 47 -11.62 -8.22 -2.70
C VAL A 47 -10.30 -9.00 -2.62
N LYS A 48 -10.13 -9.95 -3.54
CA LYS A 48 -8.88 -10.73 -3.66
C LYS A 48 -7.78 -9.84 -4.24
N ILE A 49 -6.70 -9.66 -3.48
CA ILE A 49 -5.51 -8.96 -3.96
C ILE A 49 -4.80 -9.88 -4.96
N ILE A 50 -4.74 -9.48 -6.23
CA ILE A 50 -3.98 -10.20 -7.26
C ILE A 50 -2.51 -9.77 -7.09
N PRO A 51 -1.57 -10.71 -6.90
CA PRO A 51 -0.14 -10.39 -6.86
C PRO A 51 0.27 -9.65 -8.13
N THR A 52 1.00 -8.56 -7.98
CA THR A 52 1.59 -7.85 -9.13
C THR A 52 2.99 -8.42 -9.37
N ASP A 53 3.20 -9.08 -10.51
CA ASP A 53 4.49 -9.72 -10.84
C ASP A 53 5.58 -8.68 -11.19
N GLU A 54 5.18 -7.55 -11.77
CA GLU A 54 6.09 -6.46 -12.14
C GLU A 54 5.77 -5.19 -11.34
N LEU A 55 6.74 -4.69 -10.58
CA LEU A 55 6.58 -3.47 -9.79
C LEU A 55 6.55 -2.23 -10.70
N PRO A 56 5.40 -1.57 -10.91
CA PRO A 56 5.34 -0.38 -11.72
C PRO A 56 6.11 0.76 -11.04
N ARG A 57 6.80 1.57 -11.85
CA ARG A 57 7.48 2.76 -11.34
C ARG A 57 6.45 3.73 -10.75
N LYS A 58 6.76 4.30 -9.58
CA LYS A 58 5.94 5.35 -8.97
C LYS A 58 5.83 6.56 -9.94
N PRO A 59 4.61 7.09 -10.17
CA PRO A 59 4.41 8.21 -11.07
C PRO A 59 5.10 9.48 -10.56
N ASP A 60 5.30 10.45 -11.44
CA ASP A 60 6.15 11.61 -11.14
C ASP A 60 5.57 12.50 -10.04
N TRP A 61 4.24 12.66 -9.99
CA TRP A 61 3.56 13.55 -9.05
C TRP A 61 3.64 13.12 -7.58
N ILE A 62 3.85 11.82 -7.27
CA ILE A 62 3.95 11.33 -5.88
C ILE A 62 5.40 11.32 -5.38
N ARG A 63 6.37 11.54 -6.26
CA ARG A 63 7.79 11.49 -5.92
C ARG A 63 8.23 12.87 -5.45
N VAL A 64 8.60 12.95 -4.18
CA VAL A 64 9.18 14.15 -3.58
C VAL A 64 10.68 13.99 -3.38
N ARG A 65 11.42 15.10 -3.44
CA ARG A 65 12.82 15.14 -3.00
C ARG A 65 12.81 15.63 -1.55
N ILE A 66 13.42 14.88 -0.64
CA ILE A 66 13.54 15.29 0.75
C ILE A 66 14.61 16.38 0.83
N PRO A 67 14.26 17.65 1.15
CA PRO A 67 15.26 18.68 1.34
C PRO A 67 16.03 18.39 2.63
N ALA A 68 17.36 18.50 2.57
CA ALA A 68 18.20 18.50 3.77
C ALA A 68 17.98 19.82 4.50
N SER A 69 17.20 19.79 5.59
CA SER A 69 16.94 20.94 6.46
C SER A 69 17.67 20.74 7.79
N PRO A 70 18.32 21.78 8.35
CA PRO A 70 18.95 21.71 9.67
C PRO A 70 17.98 21.25 10.77
N GLU A 71 16.69 21.61 10.63
CA GLU A 71 15.64 21.20 11.58
C GLU A 71 15.40 19.70 11.59
N VAL A 72 15.57 19.03 10.44
CA VAL A 72 15.45 17.58 10.35
C VAL A 72 16.52 16.91 11.21
N ASP A 73 17.77 17.37 11.11
CA ASP A 73 18.87 16.81 11.88
C ASP A 73 18.73 17.10 13.38
N ARG A 74 18.23 18.30 13.73
CA ARG A 74 17.92 18.68 15.11
C ARG A 74 16.87 17.75 15.73
N ILE A 75 15.74 17.54 15.05
CA ILE A 75 14.64 16.68 15.55
C ILE A 75 15.11 15.22 15.63
N LYS A 76 15.83 14.71 14.62
CA LYS A 76 16.43 13.36 14.64
C LYS A 76 17.38 13.18 15.82
N ALA A 77 18.22 14.16 16.10
CA ALA A 77 19.13 14.13 17.25
C ALA A 77 18.37 14.12 18.58
N LEU A 78 17.29 14.88 18.68
CA LEU A 78 16.43 14.91 19.86
C LEU A 78 15.74 13.56 20.11
N LEU A 79 15.16 12.96 19.07
CA LEU A 79 14.51 11.64 19.15
C LEU A 79 15.50 10.58 19.66
N ARG A 80 16.71 10.54 19.10
CA ARG A 80 17.77 9.62 19.53
C ARG A 80 18.24 9.88 20.96
N LYS A 81 18.41 11.16 21.34
CA LYS A 81 18.80 11.55 22.70
C LYS A 81 17.79 11.05 23.74
N HIS A 82 16.50 11.10 23.41
CA HIS A 82 15.42 10.68 24.30
C HIS A 82 15.00 9.22 24.14
N LYS A 83 15.67 8.46 23.25
CA LYS A 83 15.31 7.06 22.93
C LYS A 83 13.83 6.92 22.55
N LEU A 84 13.35 7.83 21.71
CA LEU A 84 11.97 7.84 21.22
C LEU A 84 11.93 7.41 19.76
N HIS A 85 10.95 6.58 19.43
CA HIS A 85 10.71 6.11 18.06
C HIS A 85 9.64 6.97 17.39
N SER A 86 9.79 7.18 16.08
CA SER A 86 8.83 7.96 15.29
C SER A 86 8.46 7.22 14.01
N VAL A 87 7.17 7.21 13.69
CA VAL A 87 6.68 6.67 12.40
C VAL A 87 7.26 7.43 11.21
N CYS A 88 7.64 8.70 11.41
CA CYS A 88 8.25 9.52 10.37
C CYS A 88 9.59 8.93 9.89
N GLU A 89 10.39 8.39 10.81
CA GLU A 89 11.69 7.76 10.51
C GLU A 89 11.51 6.29 10.09
N GLU A 90 10.77 5.50 10.87
CA GLU A 90 10.62 4.05 10.63
C GLU A 90 9.92 3.73 9.31
N ALA A 91 8.94 4.56 8.91
CA ALA A 91 8.22 4.34 7.65
C ALA A 91 8.88 4.99 6.43
N SER A 92 10.05 5.62 6.58
CA SER A 92 10.68 6.43 5.52
C SER A 92 9.70 7.42 4.89
N CYS A 93 9.02 8.19 5.74
CA CYS A 93 7.92 9.06 5.33
C CYS A 93 8.39 10.13 4.32
N PRO A 94 7.75 10.27 3.15
CA PRO A 94 8.13 11.29 2.15
C PRO A 94 7.98 12.72 2.67
N ASN A 95 7.15 12.95 3.69
CA ASN A 95 6.85 14.28 4.24
C ASN A 95 7.76 14.65 5.42
N LEU A 96 8.76 13.83 5.75
CA LEU A 96 9.62 14.01 6.93
C LEU A 96 10.27 15.41 6.98
N GLY A 97 10.73 15.92 5.84
CA GLY A 97 11.35 17.24 5.76
C GLY A 97 10.40 18.38 6.15
N GLU A 98 9.16 18.33 5.67
CA GLU A 98 8.14 19.34 5.95
C GLU A 98 7.65 19.23 7.40
N CYS A 99 7.30 18.03 7.86
CA CYS A 99 6.82 17.81 9.22
C CYS A 99 7.82 18.29 10.27
N PHE A 100 9.10 17.92 10.14
CA PHE A 100 10.13 18.30 11.11
C PHE A 100 10.48 19.77 11.04
N SER A 101 10.50 20.37 9.84
CA SER A 101 10.70 21.82 9.69
C SER A 101 9.55 22.63 10.29
N GLY A 102 8.32 22.07 10.28
CA GLY A 102 7.16 22.62 10.98
C GLY A 102 7.08 22.26 12.47
N GLY A 103 8.11 21.63 13.05
CA GLY A 103 8.14 21.25 14.46
C GLY A 103 7.16 20.14 14.86
N THR A 104 6.65 19.37 13.90
CA THR A 104 5.66 18.30 14.12
C THR A 104 6.30 16.92 13.96
N ALA A 105 6.07 16.03 14.93
CA ALA A 105 6.50 14.63 14.86
C ALA A 105 5.43 13.70 15.44
N THR A 106 5.31 12.50 14.88
CA THR A 106 4.41 11.46 15.39
C THR A 106 5.23 10.33 16.00
N PHE A 107 5.00 10.08 17.30
CA PHE A 107 5.76 9.11 18.09
C PHE A 107 5.12 7.73 18.06
N MET A 108 5.95 6.70 18.21
CA MET A 108 5.52 5.33 18.44
C MET A 108 5.89 4.93 19.87
N ILE A 109 4.87 4.62 20.67
CA ILE A 109 5.00 4.25 22.09
C ILE A 109 5.51 2.82 22.33
N MET A 110 5.36 1.94 21.34
CA MET A 110 5.88 0.57 21.34
C MET A 110 6.78 0.34 20.11
N GLY A 111 7.57 1.36 19.76
CA GLY A 111 8.63 1.20 18.75
C GLY A 111 9.81 0.44 19.34
N ASP A 112 10.48 -0.34 18.49
CA ASP A 112 11.76 -1.01 18.77
C ASP A 112 12.92 -0.17 18.24
#